data_AF-A0A3D2XH66-F1
#
_entry.id   AF-A0A3D2XH66-F1
#
_cell.length_a   1.000
_cell.length_b   1.000
_cell.length_c   1.000
_cell.angle_alpha   90.00
_cell.angle_beta   90.00
_cell.angle_gamma   90.00
#
_symmetry.space_group_name_H-M   'P 1'
#
loop_
_entity.id
_entity.type
_entity.pdbx_description
1 polymer ?
#
loop_
_entity_poly.entity_id
_entity_poly.type
_entity_poly.pdbx_seq_one_letter_code
_entity_poly.pdbx_strand_id
1 'polypeptide(L)'
;KMEIPGEFNYNMLRALHPTTLDSSLLPREVKLTLTGNMLRYLWSFDFKTLSTADKIRIRKGERVRFVLTNNTMMRHPLHLHGHFFRFINTQGEYSPM
;
A
#
# COMPACT_ATOMS: atom_id res chain seq x y z
N LYS A 1 -11.37 -18.71 1.90
CA LYS A 1 -12.46 -17.71 1.87
C LYS A 1 -13.26 -18.00 0.61
N MET A 2 -14.55 -18.25 0.71
CA MET A 2 -15.40 -18.61 -0.43
C MET A 2 -15.51 -17.39 -1.37
N GLU A 3 -15.13 -17.54 -2.63
CA GLU A 3 -15.29 -16.48 -3.63
C GLU A 3 -16.78 -16.34 -3.95
N ILE A 4 -17.33 -15.14 -3.72
CA ILE A 4 -18.71 -14.82 -4.08
C ILE A 4 -18.71 -14.43 -5.57
N PRO A 5 -19.52 -15.11 -6.42
CA PRO A 5 -19.60 -14.76 -7.83
C PRO A 5 -19.94 -13.27 -8.02
N GLY A 6 -19.09 -12.55 -8.76
CA GLY A 6 -19.24 -11.11 -9.03
C GLY A 6 -18.48 -10.17 -8.09
N GLU A 7 -17.85 -10.68 -7.02
CA GLU A 7 -17.03 -9.86 -6.14
C GLU A 7 -15.58 -9.76 -6.64
N PHE A 8 -15.27 -8.66 -7.33
CA PHE A 8 -13.89 -8.36 -7.73
C PHE A 8 -13.06 -7.93 -6.52
N ASN A 9 -11.91 -8.56 -6.34
CA ASN A 9 -10.96 -8.18 -5.29
C ASN A 9 -9.51 -8.16 -5.81
N TYR A 10 -8.63 -7.50 -5.05
CA TYR A 10 -7.25 -7.30 -5.49
C TYR A 10 -6.40 -8.57 -5.59
N ASN A 11 -6.82 -9.70 -5.00
CA ASN A 11 -6.14 -10.98 -5.17
C ASN A 11 -6.34 -11.56 -6.58
N MET A 12 -7.32 -11.06 -7.34
CA MET A 12 -7.54 -11.45 -8.74
C MET A 12 -6.55 -10.76 -9.69
N LEU A 13 -5.93 -9.66 -9.27
CA LEU A 13 -4.95 -8.95 -10.11
C LEU A 13 -3.66 -9.76 -10.19
N ARG A 14 -3.23 -10.08 -11.41
CA ARG A 14 -2.03 -10.88 -11.68
C ARG A 14 -1.22 -10.24 -12.79
N ALA A 15 0.10 -10.12 -12.59
CA ALA A 15 1.02 -9.68 -13.63
C ALA A 15 1.21 -10.77 -14.70
N LEU A 16 1.51 -10.35 -15.94
CA LEU A 16 1.78 -11.29 -17.05
C LEU A 16 3.12 -12.01 -16.90
N HIS A 17 4.05 -11.42 -16.16
CA HIS A 17 5.39 -11.94 -15.88
C HIS A 17 5.71 -11.83 -14.39
N PRO A 18 6.64 -12.64 -13.85
CA PRO A 18 7.12 -12.49 -12.48
C PRO A 18 7.67 -11.08 -12.22
N THR A 19 7.31 -10.51 -11.07
CA THR A 19 7.68 -9.13 -10.67
C THR A 19 8.48 -9.11 -9.37
N THR A 20 9.00 -10.26 -8.94
CA THR A 20 9.78 -10.38 -7.72
C THR A 20 11.00 -9.46 -7.74
N LEU A 21 11.23 -8.80 -6.62
CA LEU A 21 12.43 -7.98 -6.41
C LEU A 21 13.50 -8.84 -5.72
N ASP A 22 14.78 -8.56 -5.98
CA ASP A 22 15.95 -9.26 -5.42
C ASP A 22 15.81 -9.63 -3.93
N SER A 23 15.65 -10.91 -3.60
CA SER A 23 15.39 -11.37 -2.22
C SER A 23 16.54 -11.11 -1.23
N SER A 24 17.74 -10.75 -1.69
CA SER A 24 18.87 -10.42 -0.82
C SER A 24 18.68 -9.12 -0.03
N LEU A 25 17.83 -8.21 -0.53
CA LEU A 25 17.51 -6.94 0.13
C LEU A 25 16.27 -7.07 1.01
N LEU A 26 16.49 -7.07 2.33
CA LEU A 26 15.39 -7.02 3.31
C LEU A 26 14.70 -5.66 3.26
N PRO A 27 13.36 -5.62 3.12
CA PRO A 27 12.64 -4.36 3.09
C PRO A 27 12.57 -3.72 4.47
N ARG A 28 12.75 -2.39 4.56
CA ARG A 28 12.30 -1.64 5.73
C ARG A 28 10.79 -1.49 5.68
N GLU A 29 10.11 -1.83 6.76
CA GLU A 29 8.67 -1.63 6.86
C GLU A 29 8.33 -0.19 7.27
N VAL A 30 7.35 0.38 6.59
CA VAL A 30 6.71 1.63 6.96
C VAL A 30 5.22 1.35 7.11
N LYS A 31 4.74 1.40 8.34
CA LYS A 31 3.34 1.14 8.68
C LYS A 31 2.62 2.46 8.79
N LEU A 32 1.51 2.61 8.08
CA LEU A 32 0.68 3.81 8.11
C LEU A 32 -0.78 3.39 8.23
N THR A 33 -1.49 3.98 9.18
CA THR A 33 -2.92 3.76 9.35
C THR A 33 -3.67 4.95 8.79
N LEU A 34 -4.48 4.77 7.76
CA LEU A 34 -5.40 5.81 7.33
C LEU A 34 -6.44 6.00 8.42
N THR A 35 -6.47 7.21 8.95
CA THR A 35 -7.44 7.65 9.92
C THR A 35 -8.09 8.94 9.44
N GLY A 36 -9.08 9.41 10.19
CA GLY A 36 -9.70 10.68 9.87
C GLY A 36 -11.05 10.88 10.51
N ASN A 37 -11.64 12.02 10.18
CA ASN A 37 -12.96 12.41 10.63
C ASN A 37 -13.93 12.41 9.45
N MET A 38 -14.90 11.49 9.46
CA MET A 38 -15.87 11.34 8.38
C MET A 38 -16.80 12.54 8.23
N LEU A 39 -17.16 13.18 9.33
CA LEU A 39 -18.06 14.34 9.35
C LEU A 39 -17.42 15.59 8.74
N ARG A 40 -16.12 15.79 9.00
CA ARG A 40 -15.35 16.95 8.54
C ARG A 40 -14.51 16.68 7.29
N TYR A 41 -14.56 15.45 6.76
CA TYR A 41 -13.77 15.02 5.61
C TYR A 41 -12.27 15.28 5.77
N LEU A 42 -11.74 15.01 6.97
CA LEU A 42 -10.31 15.17 7.28
C LEU A 42 -9.62 13.82 7.25
N TRP A 43 -8.70 13.62 6.32
CA TRP A 43 -7.91 12.37 6.21
C TRP A 43 -6.48 12.59 6.64
N SER A 44 -5.94 11.59 7.34
CA SER A 44 -4.57 11.59 7.84
C SER A 44 -4.01 10.18 7.89
N PHE A 45 -2.70 10.10 8.08
CA PHE A 45 -2.06 8.88 8.54
C PHE A 45 -1.74 9.02 10.02
N ASP A 46 -2.05 7.99 10.80
CA ASP A 46 -1.72 7.90 12.23
C ASP A 46 -2.17 9.12 13.03
N PHE A 47 -3.33 9.69 12.66
CA PHE A 47 -3.93 10.92 13.22
C PHE A 47 -3.09 12.20 13.07
N LYS A 48 -2.05 12.18 12.23
CA LYS A 48 -1.22 13.35 11.93
C LYS A 48 -1.64 14.00 10.62
N THR A 49 -2.00 15.27 10.69
CA THR A 49 -2.27 16.08 9.49
C THR A 49 -0.99 16.29 8.69
N LEU A 50 -1.11 16.63 7.40
CA LEU A 50 0.05 16.87 6.55
C LEU A 50 1.01 17.93 7.11
N SER A 51 0.46 18.98 7.75
CA SER A 51 1.25 20.04 8.40
C SER A 51 2.12 19.56 9.57
N THR A 52 1.81 18.39 10.14
CA THR A 52 2.49 17.80 11.31
C THR A 52 3.19 16.48 10.99
N ALA A 53 3.04 15.97 9.77
CA ALA A 53 3.64 14.71 9.35
C ALA A 53 5.11 14.91 8.95
N ASP A 54 5.98 14.00 9.39
CA ASP A 54 7.38 13.97 8.97
C ASP A 54 7.53 13.33 7.59
N LYS A 55 8.64 13.59 6.91
CA LYS A 55 8.95 13.02 5.60
C LYS A 55 9.42 11.57 5.76
N ILE A 56 8.82 10.66 5.00
CA ILE A 56 9.31 9.29 4.89
C ILE A 56 10.52 9.30 3.96
N ARG A 57 11.73 9.35 4.52
CA ARG A 57 12.98 9.34 3.74
C ARG A 57 13.23 7.94 3.19
N ILE A 58 13.49 7.86 1.89
CA ILE A 58 13.87 6.63 1.18
C ILE A 58 15.21 6.88 0.50
N ARG A 59 16.18 5.99 0.72
CA ARG A 59 17.51 6.07 0.11
C ARG A 59 17.49 5.41 -1.27
N LYS A 60 18.38 5.86 -2.17
CA LYS A 60 18.55 5.22 -3.48
C LYS A 60 18.90 3.73 -3.30
N GLY A 61 18.18 2.86 -3.99
CA GLY A 61 18.36 1.40 -3.92
C GLY A 61 17.74 0.75 -2.68
N GLU A 62 17.15 1.52 -1.76
CA GLU A 62 16.45 0.98 -0.60
C GLU A 62 15.14 0.29 -1.03
N ARG A 63 14.86 -0.86 -0.44
CA ARG A 63 13.55 -1.49 -0.53
C ARG A 63 12.71 -1.09 0.66
N VAL A 64 11.53 -0.56 0.38
CA VAL A 64 10.56 -0.17 1.41
C VAL A 64 9.27 -0.95 1.20
N ARG A 65 8.76 -1.53 2.28
CA ARG A 65 7.43 -2.14 2.32
C ARG A 65 6.49 -1.22 3.06
N PHE A 66 5.56 -0.61 2.33
CA PHE A 66 4.46 0.11 2.93
C PHE A 66 3.37 -0.87 3.35
N VAL A 67 3.01 -0.84 4.63
CA VAL A 67 1.86 -1.58 5.17
C VAL A 67 0.80 -0.54 5.50
N LEU A 68 -0.28 -0.56 4.73
CA LEU A 68 -1.32 0.44 4.77
C LEU A 68 -2.58 -0.16 5.40
N THR A 69 -2.98 0.36 6.54
CA THR A 69 -4.21 -0.07 7.24
C THR A 69 -5.28 0.98 7.01
N ASN A 70 -6.34 0.66 6.28
CA ASN A 70 -7.49 1.56 6.16
C ASN A 70 -8.42 1.37 7.35
N ASN A 71 -8.37 2.29 8.32
CA ASN A 71 -9.24 2.28 9.50
C ASN A 71 -10.44 3.23 9.34
N THR A 72 -10.90 3.43 8.11
CA THR A 72 -12.04 4.29 7.77
C THR A 72 -13.13 3.51 7.04
N MET A 73 -14.31 4.11 6.91
CA MET A 73 -15.44 3.52 6.17
C MET A 73 -15.41 3.80 4.67
N MET A 74 -14.36 4.42 4.13
CA MET A 74 -14.28 4.84 2.73
C MET A 74 -13.13 4.19 1.98
N ARG A 75 -13.28 4.12 0.66
CA ARG A 75 -12.19 3.72 -0.25
C ARG A 75 -11.26 4.90 -0.45
N HIS A 76 -9.96 4.66 -0.30
CA HIS A 76 -8.92 5.67 -0.48
C HIS A 76 -7.97 5.22 -1.58
N PRO A 77 -8.02 5.83 -2.79
CA PRO A 77 -7.00 5.62 -3.79
C PRO A 77 -5.70 6.27 -3.31
N LEU A 78 -4.66 5.48 -3.16
CA LEU A 78 -3.35 5.96 -2.72
C LEU A 78 -2.43 6.12 -3.93
N HIS A 79 -1.68 7.22 -3.93
CA HIS A 79 -0.72 7.54 -4.97
C HIS A 79 0.63 7.81 -4.34
N LEU A 80 1.68 7.20 -4.90
CA LEU A 80 3.06 7.36 -4.45
C LEU A 80 3.85 8.14 -5.50
N HIS A 81 4.43 9.27 -5.10
CA HIS A 81 5.18 10.12 -6.01
C HIS A 81 6.60 9.56 -6.24
N GLY A 82 7.05 9.57 -7.50
CA GLY A 82 8.45 9.32 -7.88
C GLY A 82 8.94 7.87 -7.76
N HIS A 83 8.06 6.92 -7.42
CA HIS A 83 8.41 5.51 -7.26
C HIS A 83 7.40 4.64 -7.98
N PHE A 84 7.88 3.54 -8.54
CA PHE A 84 7.03 2.39 -8.88
C PHE A 84 6.85 1.52 -7.65
N PHE A 85 5.74 0.79 -7.55
CA PHE A 85 5.47 -0.06 -6.40
C PHE A 85 4.89 -1.39 -6.83
N ARG A 86 5.31 -2.44 -6.14
CA ARG A 86 4.71 -3.77 -6.29
C ARG A 86 3.58 -3.93 -5.29
N PHE A 87 2.37 -4.19 -5.78
CA PHE A 87 1.22 -4.50 -4.93
C PHE A 87 1.29 -5.97 -4.50
N ILE A 88 1.48 -6.23 -3.20
CA ILE A 88 1.63 -7.60 -2.69
C ILE A 88 0.27 -8.22 -2.42
N ASN A 89 -0.05 -9.30 -3.14
CA ASN A 89 -1.28 -10.06 -2.99
C ASN A 89 -0.99 -11.58 -2.97
N THR A 90 -2.03 -12.41 -3.07
CA THR A 90 -1.89 -13.87 -3.05
C THR A 90 -1.24 -14.46 -4.31
N GLN A 91 -0.93 -13.66 -5.34
CA GLN A 91 -0.32 -14.15 -6.60
C GLN A 91 1.18 -14.46 -6.48
N GLY A 92 1.78 -14.34 -5.30
CA GLY A 92 3.17 -14.75 -5.06
C GLY A 92 4.14 -13.98 -5.94
N GLU A 93 4.90 -14.67 -6.80
CA GLU A 93 5.85 -14.04 -7.72
C GLU A 93 5.19 -13.14 -8.77
N TYR A 94 3.90 -13.38 -9.06
CA TYR A 94 3.11 -12.69 -10.08
C TYR A 94 2.24 -11.56 -9.53
N SER A 95 2.50 -11.07 -8.31
CA SER A 95 1.78 -9.90 -7.82
C SER A 95 2.05 -8.66 -8.71
N PRO A 96 1.08 -7.75 -8.93
CA PRO A 96 1.27 -6.62 -9.84
C PRO A 96 2.42 -5.67 -9.46
N MET A 97 3.09 -5.09 -10.46
CA MET A 97 4.00 -3.94 -10.34
C MET A 97 3.33 -2.68 -10.88
#